data_AF-A0A1I7X9Z3-F1
#
_entry.id   AF-A0A1I7X9Z3-F1
#
_cell.length_a   1.000
_cell.length_b   1.000
_cell.length_c   1.000
_cell.angle_alpha   90.00
_cell.angle_beta   90.00
_cell.angle_gamma   90.00
#
_symmetry.space_group_name_H-M   'P 1'
#
loop_
_entity.id
_entity.type
_entity.pdbx_description
1 polymer ?
#
loop_
_entity_poly.entity_id
_entity_poly.type
_entity_poly.pdbx_seq_one_letter_code
_entity_poly.pdbx_strand_id
1 'polypeptide(L)'
;MGLVWRNCDISLSKCGSSLDFLFWDATCMPFGNSSIDAIVTDLPFGKKMGTVVDNRILYPKLLREWYRVVKPGGRIVVLTHDKRSWGTLI
;
A
#
# COMPACT_ATOMS: atom_id res chain seq x y z
N MET A 1 -16.64 16.08 0.59
CA MET A 1 -15.62 15.04 0.37
C MET A 1 -15.31 14.38 1.71
N GLY A 2 -16.10 13.41 2.16
CA GLY A 2 -16.01 12.91 3.55
C GLY A 2 -16.91 11.72 3.90
N LEU A 3 -17.42 11.00 2.90
CA LEU A 3 -18.38 9.90 3.08
C LEU A 3 -17.74 8.51 3.05
N VAL A 4 -16.51 8.36 2.57
CA VAL A 4 -15.87 7.04 2.42
C VAL A 4 -15.29 6.51 3.73
N TRP A 5 -14.76 7.38 4.60
CA TRP A 5 -14.09 6.98 5.84
C TRP A 5 -15.05 6.48 6.93
N ARG A 6 -16.24 7.09 7.05
CA ARG A 6 -17.20 6.82 8.15
C ARG A 6 -17.74 5.39 8.19
N ASN A 7 -17.72 4.65 7.08
CA ASN A 7 -18.27 3.29 7.02
C ASN A 7 -17.25 2.19 7.39
N CYS A 8 -15.95 2.48 7.40
CA CYS A 8 -14.93 1.49 7.79
C CYS A 8 -14.70 1.41 9.31
N ASP A 9 -14.98 2.49 10.05
CA ASP A 9 -14.75 2.55 11.51
C ASP A 9 -15.62 1.54 12.30
N ILE A 10 -16.82 1.25 11.81
CA ILE A 10 -17.86 0.54 12.58
C ILE A 10 -17.66 -0.99 12.58
N SER A 11 -17.05 -1.56 11.53
CA SER A 11 -16.94 -3.02 11.40
C SER A 11 -15.62 -3.61 11.93
N LEU A 12 -14.51 -2.85 11.87
CA LEU A 12 -13.18 -3.35 12.24
C LEU A 12 -12.85 -3.21 13.74
N SER A 13 -13.50 -2.27 14.44
CA SER A 13 -13.35 -2.02 15.87
C SER A 13 -13.83 -3.18 16.77
N LYS A 14 -14.57 -4.16 16.23
CA LYS A 14 -15.01 -5.36 16.96
C LYS A 14 -13.89 -6.34 17.31
N CYS A 15 -12.70 -6.22 16.70
CA CYS A 15 -11.62 -7.21 16.82
C CYS A 15 -10.62 -6.90 17.98
N GLY A 16 -10.92 -5.94 18.86
CA GLY A 16 -10.03 -5.58 19.99
C GLY A 16 -8.64 -5.07 19.58
N SER A 17 -8.44 -4.77 18.30
CA SER A 17 -7.18 -4.30 17.73
C SER A 17 -7.21 -2.77 17.61
N SER A 18 -6.09 -2.11 17.87
CA SER A 18 -5.91 -0.69 17.59
C SER A 18 -5.89 -0.46 16.08
N LEU A 19 -6.73 0.45 15.59
CA LEU A 19 -6.85 0.76 14.17
C LEU A 19 -6.78 2.26 13.96
N ASP A 20 -5.88 2.68 13.07
CA ASP A 20 -5.72 4.07 12.67
C ASP A 20 -5.90 4.22 11.16
N PHE A 21 -6.61 5.27 10.75
CA PHE A 21 -6.75 5.66 9.35
C PHE A 21 -5.89 6.89 9.08
N LEU A 22 -5.04 6.81 8.07
CA LEU A 22 -4.11 7.87 7.70
C LEU A 22 -4.32 8.25 6.24
N PHE A 23 -4.19 9.54 5.93
CA PHE A 23 -4.12 10.04 4.56
C PHE A 23 -2.66 10.32 4.20
N TRP A 24 -2.09 9.54 3.28
CA TRP A 24 -0.68 9.60 2.90
C TRP A 24 -0.46 9.08 1.48
N ASP A 25 0.73 9.35 0.92
CA ASP A 25 1.17 8.84 -0.38
C ASP A 25 1.97 7.55 -0.18
N ALA A 26 1.54 6.46 -0.84
CA ALA A 26 2.18 5.16 -0.73
C ALA A 26 3.65 5.11 -1.17
N THR A 27 4.10 6.12 -1.93
CA THR A 27 5.48 6.31 -2.38
C THR A 27 6.34 7.16 -1.44
N CYS A 28 5.76 7.72 -0.36
CA CYS A 28 6.43 8.51 0.67
C CYS A 28 5.64 8.42 2.00
N MET A 29 5.88 7.35 2.77
CA MET A 29 5.16 7.11 4.02
C MET A 29 5.69 7.97 5.17
N PRO A 30 4.81 8.45 6.07
CA PRO A 30 5.20 9.19 7.26
C PRO A 30 5.76 8.29 8.38
N PHE A 31 6.40 7.17 8.04
CA PHE A 31 6.96 6.21 9.00
C PHE A 31 8.48 6.23 8.99
N GLY A 32 9.07 5.93 10.14
CA GLY A 32 10.52 5.78 10.28
C GLY A 32 11.06 4.59 9.49
N ASN A 33 12.38 4.58 9.25
CA ASN A 33 13.04 3.42 8.65
C ASN A 33 12.85 2.19 9.52
N SER A 34 12.64 1.02 8.92
CA SER A 34 12.52 -0.25 9.65
C SER A 34 11.52 -0.21 10.81
N SER A 35 10.35 0.41 10.62
CA SER A 35 9.31 0.57 11.63
C SER A 35 8.09 -0.33 11.42
N ILE A 36 7.89 -0.84 10.20
CA ILE A 36 6.72 -1.64 9.82
C ILE A 36 7.08 -3.14 9.79
N ASP A 37 6.28 -3.96 10.47
CA ASP A 37 6.46 -5.42 10.49
C ASP A 37 5.98 -6.09 9.20
N ALA A 38 4.84 -5.63 8.66
CA ALA A 38 4.27 -6.16 7.44
C ALA A 38 3.44 -5.14 6.65
N ILE A 39 3.41 -5.30 5.33
CA ILE A 39 2.55 -4.56 4.41
C ILE A 39 1.66 -5.56 3.67
N VAL A 40 0.36 -5.27 3.62
CA VAL A 40 -0.61 -6.01 2.80
C VAL A 40 -1.37 -5.01 1.94
N THR A 41 -1.35 -5.18 0.62
CA THR A 41 -1.93 -4.19 -0.29
C THR A 41 -2.46 -4.81 -1.58
N ASP A 42 -3.53 -4.20 -2.09
CA ASP A 42 -4.11 -4.45 -3.42
C ASP A 42 -3.75 -3.28 -4.33
N LEU A 43 -2.79 -3.50 -5.25
CA LEU A 43 -2.25 -2.43 -6.08
C LEU A 43 -3.22 -2.06 -7.20
N PRO A 44 -3.23 -0.79 -7.64
CA PRO A 44 -4.10 -0.37 -8.72
C PRO A 44 -3.82 -1.16 -10.01
N PHE A 45 -4.90 -1.62 -10.62
CA PHE A 45 -4.90 -2.20 -11.96
C PHE A 45 -5.19 -1.09 -12.94
N GLY A 46 -4.21 -0.74 -13.78
CA GLY A 46 -4.23 0.38 -14.74
C GLY A 46 -5.25 0.23 -15.88
N LYS A 47 -6.49 -0.19 -15.59
CA LYS A 47 -7.52 -0.55 -16.57
C LYS A 47 -8.83 0.21 -16.46
N LYS A 48 -9.12 1.00 -15.40
CA LYS A 48 -10.46 1.63 -15.28
C LYS A 48 -10.59 3.06 -14.73
N MET A 49 -9.54 3.76 -14.30
CA MET A 49 -9.69 5.14 -13.81
C MET A 49 -8.63 6.05 -14.44
N GLY A 50 -9.09 7.19 -14.98
CA GLY A 50 -8.46 8.06 -15.98
C GLY A 50 -7.14 8.76 -15.62
N THR A 51 -6.39 8.27 -14.65
CA THR A 51 -4.97 8.58 -14.49
C THR A 51 -4.20 7.28 -14.67
N VAL A 52 -3.73 7.03 -15.90
CA VAL A 52 -2.83 5.93 -16.20
C VAL A 52 -1.47 6.26 -15.55
N VAL A 53 -1.40 6.16 -14.22
CA VAL A 53 -0.10 6.07 -13.57
C VAL A 53 0.50 4.79 -14.08
N ASP A 54 1.57 4.92 -14.86
CA ASP A 54 2.27 3.78 -15.41
C ASP A 54 2.79 2.92 -14.25
N ASN A 55 2.28 1.69 -14.13
CA ASN A 55 2.71 0.75 -13.10
C ASN A 55 4.23 0.50 -13.16
N ARG A 56 4.85 0.64 -14.33
CA ARG A 56 6.31 0.58 -14.51
C ARG A 56 7.05 1.70 -13.78
N ILE A 57 6.38 2.81 -13.48
CA ILE A 57 6.91 3.95 -12.71
C ILE A 57 6.48 3.86 -11.24
N LEU A 58 5.22 3.50 -11.00
CA LEU A 58 4.65 3.46 -9.66
C LEU A 58 5.27 2.35 -8.81
N TYR A 59 5.31 1.11 -9.31
CA TYR A 59 5.73 -0.05 -8.52
C TYR A 59 7.19 0.06 -8.03
N PRO A 60 8.18 0.54 -8.84
CA PRO A 60 9.52 0.79 -8.32
C PRO A 60 9.57 1.81 -7.17
N LYS A 61 8.76 2.88 -7.24
CA LYS A 61 8.70 3.90 -6.18
C LYS A 61 8.11 3.32 -4.90
N LEU A 62 7.03 2.55 -5.03
CA LEU A 62 6.42 1.82 -3.91
C LEU A 62 7.43 0.87 -3.26
N LEU A 63 8.03 -0.03 -4.04
CA LEU A 63 8.98 -1.01 -3.52
C LEU A 63 10.17 -0.37 -2.81
N ARG A 64 10.71 0.73 -3.35
CA ARG A 64 11.80 1.48 -2.70
C ARG A 64 11.37 2.01 -1.34
N GLU A 65 10.20 2.62 -1.28
CA GLU A 65 9.69 3.19 -0.05
C GLU A 65 9.32 2.12 0.98
N TRP A 66 8.75 1.02 0.53
CA TRP A 66 8.40 -0.11 1.36
C TRP A 66 9.64 -0.78 1.94
N TYR A 67 10.68 -0.96 1.13
CA TYR A 67 11.97 -1.46 1.60
C TYR A 67 12.57 -0.55 2.68
N ARG A 68 12.41 0.77 2.58
CA ARG A 68 12.87 1.72 3.61
C ARG A 68 12.15 1.53 4.94
N VAL A 69 10.83 1.40 4.93
CA VAL A 69 10.02 1.38 6.17
C VAL A 69 9.85 -0.01 6.78
N VAL A 70 9.96 -1.08 6.00
CA VAL A 70 9.79 -2.44 6.51
C VAL A 70 11.04 -2.89 7.26
N LYS A 71 10.84 -3.52 8.42
CA LYS A 71 11.92 -4.10 9.24
C LYS A 71 12.71 -5.16 8.46
N PRO A 72 14.01 -5.35 8.73
CA PRO A 72 14.72 -6.53 8.26
C PRO A 72 13.98 -7.82 8.65
N GLY A 73 13.69 -8.69 7.67
CA GLY A 73 12.88 -9.91 7.87
C GLY A 73 11.36 -9.69 7.88
N GLY A 74 10.89 -8.46 7.71
CA GLY A 74 9.48 -8.13 7.55
C GLY A 74 8.89 -8.66 6.23
N ARG A 75 7.56 -8.63 6.12
CA ARG A 75 6.83 -9.27 5.01
C ARG A 75 6.02 -8.26 4.20
N ILE A 76 6.05 -8.40 2.88
CA ILE A 76 5.23 -7.60 1.98
C ILE A 76 4.40 -8.58 1.15
N VAL A 77 3.07 -8.48 1.26
CA VAL A 77 2.11 -9.28 0.50
C VAL A 77 1.37 -8.34 -0.44
N VAL A 78 1.52 -8.58 -1.73
CA VAL A 78 0.99 -7.70 -2.79
C VAL A 78 0.05 -8.48 -3.68
N LEU A 79 -1.15 -7.96 -3.84
CA LEU A 79 -2.07 -8.43 -4.86
C LEU A 79 -1.90 -7.54 -6.10
N THR A 80 -1.51 -8.14 -7.24
CA THR A 80 -1.60 -7.46 -8.52
C THR A 80 -1.93 -8.34 -9.72
N HIS A 81 -2.73 -7.81 -10.66
CA HIS A 81 -2.99 -8.39 -11.98
C HIS A 81 -1.97 -7.97 -13.05
N ASP A 82 -1.13 -6.96 -12.81
CA ASP A 82 -0.10 -6.51 -13.75
C ASP A 82 1.17 -7.35 -13.63
N LYS A 83 1.11 -8.56 -14.20
CA LYS A 83 2.23 -9.50 -14.21
C LYS A 83 3.46 -8.96 -14.95
N ARG A 84 3.29 -8.09 -15.94
CA ARG A 84 4.39 -7.60 -16.77
C ARG A 84 5.26 -6.61 -16.01
N SER A 85 4.63 -5.58 -15.43
CA SER A 85 5.36 -4.58 -14.65
C SER A 85 5.93 -5.20 -13.37
N TRP A 86 5.19 -6.10 -12.73
CA TRP A 86 5.64 -6.77 -11.50
C TRP A 86 6.82 -7.71 -11.72
N GLY A 87 6.76 -8.59 -12.74
CA GLY A 87 7.81 -9.57 -13.00
C GLY A 87 9.16 -9.00 -13.43
N THR A 88 9.25 -7.69 -13.69
CA THR A 88 10.55 -7.02 -13.95
C THR A 88 11.21 -6.50 -12.68
N LEU A 89 10.49 -6.48 -11.55
CA LEU A 89 10.91 -5.84 -10.30
C LEU A 89 11.40 -6.81 -9.23
N ILE A 90 11.13 -8.10 -9.41
CA ILE A 90 11.56 -9.22 -8.57
C ILE A 90 12.39 -10.19 -9.40
#